data_AF-A0A0C3QEA0-F1
#
_entry.id   AF-A0A0C3QEA0-F1
#
_cell.length_a   1.000
_cell.length_b   1.000
_cell.length_c   1.000
_cell.angle_alpha   90.00
_cell.angle_beta   90.00
_cell.angle_gamma   90.00
#
_symmetry.space_group_name_H-M   'P 1'
#
loop_
_entity.id
_entity.type
_entity.pdbx_description
1 polymer ?
#
loop_
_entity_poly.entity_id
_entity_poly.type
_entity_poly.pdbx_seq_one_letter_code
_entity_poly.pdbx_strand_id
1 'polypeptide(L)'
;MSKYNSRSAPCFAGSSVIQLSTGENIAVQRLLVGSSVKTPVGSAKVTGIVRTFSPSCSFDLCELGAGILITPWHPVYVTEEGTWRFPADIATPKQTACDSVYSLILEENEDSDGHAVFIGGIRCVTMGHGVVDPVDVRSHPFLSNHLSVIRALETHPRFAKGPVEALGTVKDAETGLMCGFMWNQDVEPFSTVLRVPKIPFIPLDVDSRTGTAEAWSSPFAPL
;
A
#
# COMPACT_ATOMS: atom_id res chain seq x y z
N MET A 1 -24.88 1.28 3.45
CA MET A 1 -23.53 1.90 3.40
C MET A 1 -22.81 1.63 4.71
N SER A 2 -21.94 0.61 4.74
CA SER A 2 -21.17 0.27 5.95
C SER A 2 -19.99 1.24 6.05
N LYS A 3 -20.14 2.27 6.88
CA LYS A 3 -19.07 3.23 7.19
C LYS A 3 -17.82 2.49 7.67
N TYR A 4 -16.66 2.93 7.19
CA TYR A 4 -15.30 2.51 7.61
C TYR A 4 -14.96 2.82 9.09
N ASN A 5 -15.98 3.02 9.91
CA ASN A 5 -15.91 3.27 11.35
C ASN A 5 -16.34 2.00 12.11
N SER A 6 -15.72 0.87 11.77
CA SER A 6 -15.86 -0.38 12.52
C SER A 6 -14.47 -0.93 12.79
N ARG A 7 -14.33 -1.73 13.86
CA ARG A 7 -13.09 -2.40 14.30
C ARG A 7 -12.52 -3.42 13.28
N SER A 8 -12.89 -3.28 12.02
CA SER A 8 -12.93 -4.35 11.03
C SER A 8 -12.04 -4.07 9.83
N ALA A 9 -11.32 -2.95 9.74
CA ALA A 9 -10.50 -2.63 8.57
C ALA A 9 -9.32 -1.70 8.91
N PRO A 10 -8.38 -2.15 9.75
CA PRO A 10 -7.29 -1.30 10.23
C PRO A 10 -6.32 -0.96 9.09
N CYS A 11 -6.16 0.32 8.76
CA CYS A 11 -5.30 0.77 7.64
C CYS A 11 -4.46 2.03 7.97
N PHE A 12 -3.46 2.29 7.13
CA PHE A 12 -2.61 3.49 7.16
C PHE A 12 -2.85 4.38 5.94
N ALA A 13 -2.74 5.70 6.06
CA ALA A 13 -2.65 6.55 4.87
C ALA A 13 -1.34 6.31 4.13
N GLY A 14 -1.36 6.38 2.80
CA GLY A 14 -0.18 6.15 1.96
C GLY A 14 0.98 7.12 2.17
N SER A 15 0.69 8.32 2.69
CA SER A 15 1.68 9.34 3.07
C SER A 15 2.42 9.03 4.37
N SER A 16 1.91 8.10 5.18
CA SER A 16 2.58 7.68 6.42
C SER A 16 3.94 7.06 6.11
N VAL A 17 4.90 7.21 7.02
CA VAL A 17 6.29 6.86 6.77
C VAL A 17 6.65 5.53 7.45
N ILE A 18 6.95 4.50 6.67
CA ILE A 18 7.37 3.18 7.15
C ILE A 18 8.91 3.03 7.13
N GLN A 19 9.45 2.34 8.13
CA GLN A 19 10.89 2.05 8.23
C GLN A 19 11.24 0.70 7.57
N LEU A 20 12.13 0.74 6.59
CA LEU A 20 12.73 -0.45 5.96
C LEU A 20 13.77 -1.09 6.89
N SER A 21 14.10 -2.35 6.65
CA SER A 21 15.14 -3.07 7.39
C SER A 21 16.54 -2.47 7.24
N THR A 22 16.78 -1.73 6.16
CA THR A 22 18.00 -0.95 5.90
C THR A 22 18.12 0.29 6.79
N GLY A 23 17.04 0.66 7.50
CA GLY A 23 16.93 1.91 8.27
C GLY A 23 16.37 3.09 7.46
N GLU A 24 16.22 2.95 6.14
CA GLU A 24 15.59 3.96 5.29
C GLU A 24 14.11 4.12 5.65
N ASN A 25 13.61 5.36 5.56
CA ASN A 25 12.22 5.71 5.77
C ASN A 25 11.57 6.08 4.43
N ILE A 26 10.47 5.40 4.08
CA ILE A 26 9.73 5.67 2.83
C ILE A 26 8.25 5.89 3.13
N ALA A 27 7.55 6.58 2.24
CA ALA A 27 6.09 6.62 2.31
C ALA A 27 5.50 5.23 2.05
N VAL A 28 4.47 4.82 2.79
CA VAL A 28 3.81 3.51 2.67
C VAL A 28 3.34 3.24 1.24
N GLN A 29 2.86 4.26 0.52
CA GLN A 29 2.46 4.11 -0.89
C GLN A 29 3.59 3.75 -1.86
N ARG A 30 4.85 3.92 -1.46
CA ARG A 30 6.04 3.53 -2.25
C ARG A 30 6.53 2.11 -1.92
N LEU A 31 5.94 1.46 -0.91
CA LEU A 31 6.31 0.11 -0.50
C LEU A 31 5.93 -0.89 -1.58
N LEU A 32 6.84 -1.82 -1.88
CA LEU A 32 6.63 -2.89 -2.85
C LEU A 32 6.48 -4.24 -2.12
N VAL A 33 5.68 -5.14 -2.70
CA VAL A 33 5.69 -6.55 -2.27
C VAL A 33 7.12 -7.09 -2.42
N GLY A 34 7.58 -7.85 -1.43
CA GLY A 34 8.96 -8.34 -1.31
C GLY A 34 9.92 -7.38 -0.60
N SER A 35 9.52 -6.13 -0.33
CA SER A 35 10.33 -5.21 0.47
C SER A 35 10.55 -5.78 1.87
N SER A 36 11.76 -5.59 2.41
CA SER A 36 12.08 -5.97 3.78
C SER A 36 11.89 -4.77 4.71
N VAL A 37 10.99 -4.91 5.67
CA VAL A 37 10.63 -3.88 6.66
C VAL A 37 11.21 -4.23 8.02
N LYS A 38 11.41 -3.20 8.86
CA LYS A 38 11.84 -3.41 10.24
C LYS A 38 10.66 -3.81 11.11
N THR A 39 10.86 -4.83 11.94
CA THR A 39 9.92 -5.30 12.97
C THR A 39 10.59 -5.28 14.34
N PRO A 40 9.84 -5.33 15.45
CA PRO A 40 10.41 -5.44 16.79
C PRO A 40 11.38 -6.63 17.00
N VAL A 41 11.17 -7.73 16.28
CA VAL A 41 11.95 -8.97 16.39
C VAL A 41 12.93 -9.18 15.22
N GLY A 42 13.20 -8.14 14.42
CA GLY A 42 14.17 -8.18 13.34
C GLY A 42 13.67 -7.53 12.06
N SER A 43 13.75 -8.26 10.95
CA SER A 43 13.17 -7.83 9.68
C SER A 43 12.19 -8.88 9.17
N ALA A 44 11.24 -8.43 8.36
CA ALA A 44 10.28 -9.30 7.71
C ALA A 44 10.00 -8.81 6.28
N LYS A 45 9.71 -9.73 5.37
CA LYS A 45 9.27 -9.42 4.01
C LYS A 45 7.78 -9.11 3.98
N VAL A 46 7.42 -8.07 3.22
CA VAL A 46 6.02 -7.77 2.89
C VAL A 46 5.54 -8.75 1.83
N THR A 47 4.62 -9.65 2.17
CA THR A 47 4.08 -10.67 1.26
C THR A 47 2.84 -10.19 0.52
N GLY A 48 2.16 -9.17 1.04
CA GLY A 48 0.98 -8.58 0.41
C GLY A 48 0.72 -7.16 0.88
N ILE A 49 0.14 -6.38 -0.03
CA ILE A 49 -0.27 -4.99 0.21
C ILE A 49 -1.70 -4.86 -0.30
N VAL A 50 -2.62 -4.44 0.56
CA VAL A 50 -4.00 -4.09 0.18
C VAL A 50 -4.10 -2.58 0.15
N ARG A 51 -4.49 -2.03 -1.01
CA ARG A 51 -4.81 -0.61 -1.18
C ARG A 51 -6.32 -0.45 -1.25
N THR A 52 -6.91 0.20 -0.27
CA THR A 52 -8.36 0.41 -0.17
C THR A 52 -8.70 1.84 -0.55
N PHE A 53 -9.61 2.01 -1.51
CA PHE A 53 -10.07 3.31 -1.96
C PHE A 53 -11.32 3.77 -1.21
N SER A 54 -11.48 5.09 -1.06
CA SER A 54 -12.71 5.70 -0.58
C SER A 54 -13.42 6.42 -1.72
N PRO A 55 -14.70 6.12 -2.01
CA PRO A 55 -15.47 6.85 -3.03
C PRO A 55 -15.60 8.35 -2.76
N SER A 56 -15.44 8.79 -1.50
CA SER A 56 -15.48 10.20 -1.12
C SER A 56 -14.11 10.88 -1.13
N CYS A 57 -13.05 10.19 -1.57
CA CYS A 57 -11.65 10.63 -1.50
C CYS A 57 -11.23 11.13 -0.10
N SER A 58 -11.84 10.55 0.94
CA SER A 58 -11.60 10.92 2.32
C SER A 58 -11.79 9.74 3.26
N PHE A 59 -11.05 9.78 4.37
CA PHE A 59 -11.12 8.81 5.46
C PHE A 59 -11.11 9.54 6.80
N ASP A 60 -11.77 8.97 7.80
CA ASP A 60 -11.54 9.35 9.19
C ASP A 60 -10.15 8.83 9.58
N LEU A 61 -9.24 9.74 9.95
CA LEU A 61 -7.86 9.42 10.30
C LEU A 61 -7.47 10.10 11.60
N CYS A 62 -6.68 9.41 12.42
CA CYS A 62 -5.97 9.96 13.55
C CYS A 62 -4.53 10.29 13.14
N GLU A 63 -3.99 11.39 13.66
CA GLU A 63 -2.58 11.75 13.54
C GLU A 63 -1.88 11.47 14.87
N LEU A 64 -0.82 10.66 14.87
CA LEU A 64 -0.12 10.25 16.10
C LEU A 64 1.38 10.63 16.05
N GLY A 65 1.79 11.70 16.73
CA GLY A 65 3.18 12.16 16.60
C GLY A 65 3.49 12.62 15.17
N ALA A 66 4.74 12.47 14.72
CA ALA A 66 5.17 12.98 13.41
C ALA A 66 5.08 11.91 12.30
N GLY A 67 4.24 12.15 11.28
CA GLY A 67 4.30 11.41 10.01
C GLY A 67 3.50 10.11 9.96
N ILE A 68 2.49 9.96 10.82
CA ILE A 68 1.51 8.85 10.74
C ILE A 68 0.10 9.41 10.66
N LEU A 69 -0.64 8.95 9.66
CA LEU A 69 -2.07 9.13 9.52
C LEU A 69 -2.67 7.73 9.43
N ILE A 70 -3.54 7.40 10.38
CA ILE A 70 -3.96 6.02 10.61
C ILE A 70 -5.45 5.95 10.90
N THR A 71 -6.13 4.88 10.47
CA THR A 71 -7.55 4.72 10.77
C THR A 71 -7.77 4.55 12.29
N PRO A 72 -8.88 5.04 12.86
CA PRO A 72 -9.13 5.07 14.31
C PRO A 72 -9.04 3.72 15.02
N TRP A 73 -9.30 2.63 14.29
CA TRP A 73 -9.37 1.26 14.82
C TRP A 73 -8.17 0.39 14.43
N HIS A 74 -7.05 0.99 14.03
CA HIS A 74 -5.82 0.26 13.74
C HIS A 74 -4.93 0.19 14.99
N PRO A 75 -4.76 -0.97 15.63
CA PRO A 75 -3.97 -1.07 16.86
C PRO A 75 -2.54 -0.53 16.72
N VAL A 76 -2.15 0.33 17.65
CA VAL A 76 -0.80 0.87 17.79
C VAL A 76 -0.26 0.59 19.18
N TYR A 77 1.05 0.37 19.30
CA TYR A 77 1.68 0.21 20.60
C TYR A 77 2.02 1.58 21.19
N VAL A 78 1.51 1.85 22.39
CA VAL A 78 1.83 3.04 23.16
C VAL A 78 2.98 2.70 24.10
N THR A 79 4.19 3.13 23.74
CA THR A 79 5.43 2.75 24.46
C THR A 79 5.42 3.17 25.93
N GLU A 80 4.88 4.34 26.23
CA GLU A 80 4.79 4.88 27.59
C GLU A 80 3.87 4.06 28.50
N GLU A 81 2.82 3.45 27.94
CA GLU A 81 1.87 2.61 28.67
C GLU A 81 2.24 1.12 28.63
N GLY A 82 3.12 0.72 27.71
CA GLY A 82 3.48 -0.68 27.52
C GLY A 82 2.33 -1.54 26.96
N THR A 83 1.39 -0.94 26.23
CA THR A 83 0.19 -1.65 25.76
C THR A 83 -0.26 -1.23 24.36
N TRP A 84 -1.06 -2.08 23.72
CA TRP A 84 -1.71 -1.79 22.44
C TRP A 84 -3.01 -1.01 22.67
N ARG A 85 -3.23 0.04 21.88
CA ARG A 85 -4.41 0.91 21.95
C ARG A 85 -4.97 1.16 20.55
N PHE A 86 -6.25 1.53 20.48
CA PHE A 86 -6.81 2.10 19.27
C PHE A 86 -6.47 3.60 19.19
N PRO A 87 -6.06 4.12 18.03
CA PRO A 87 -5.85 5.55 17.81
C PRO A 87 -7.05 6.42 18.22
N ALA A 88 -8.28 5.91 18.08
CA ALA A 88 -9.50 6.58 18.53
C ALA A 88 -9.53 6.90 20.03
N ASP A 89 -8.82 6.12 20.84
CA ASP A 89 -8.80 6.26 22.30
C ASP A 89 -7.77 7.31 22.78
N ILE A 90 -6.81 7.67 21.92
CA ILE A 90 -5.66 8.51 22.28
C ILE A 90 -5.51 9.75 21.39
N ALA A 91 -6.28 9.85 20.32
CA ALA A 91 -6.32 11.00 19.42
C ALA A 91 -7.72 11.17 18.82
N THR A 92 -8.08 12.41 18.49
CA THR A 92 -9.36 12.72 17.85
C THR A 92 -9.32 12.42 16.35
N PRO A 93 -10.16 11.50 15.83
CA PRO A 93 -10.29 11.27 14.40
C PRO A 93 -10.74 12.54 13.66
N LYS A 94 -10.17 12.78 12.48
CA LYS A 94 -10.56 13.87 11.59
C LYS A 94 -10.80 13.32 10.20
N GLN A 95 -11.87 13.78 9.56
CA GLN A 95 -12.10 13.51 8.15
C GLN A 95 -10.98 14.19 7.34
N THR A 96 -10.13 13.39 6.74
CA THR A 96 -8.91 13.82 6.06
C THR A 96 -9.00 13.44 4.59
N ALA A 97 -8.65 14.37 3.69
CA ALA A 97 -8.54 14.09 2.27
C ALA A 97 -7.46 13.04 2.04
N CYS A 98 -7.85 11.89 1.50
CA CYS A 98 -6.98 10.73 1.34
C CYS A 98 -7.62 9.79 0.32
N ASP A 99 -6.94 9.57 -0.80
CA ASP A 99 -7.49 8.76 -1.89
C ASP A 99 -7.56 7.28 -1.52
N SER A 100 -6.58 6.82 -0.74
CA SER A 100 -6.46 5.40 -0.39
C SER A 100 -5.70 5.18 0.90
N VAL A 101 -6.12 4.16 1.63
CA VAL A 101 -5.43 3.61 2.79
C VAL A 101 -4.87 2.22 2.49
N TYR A 102 -3.89 1.78 3.28
CA TYR A 102 -3.09 0.60 3.02
C TYR A 102 -3.10 -0.35 4.23
N SER A 103 -3.20 -1.64 3.97
CA SER A 103 -2.97 -2.71 4.95
C SER A 103 -1.88 -3.63 4.44
N LEU A 104 -1.06 -4.15 5.36
CA LEU A 104 0.09 -4.99 5.04
C LEU A 104 -0.12 -6.40 5.60
N ILE A 105 0.42 -7.39 4.91
CA ILE A 105 0.69 -8.71 5.47
C ILE A 105 2.17 -9.03 5.26
N LEU A 106 2.79 -9.61 6.28
CA LEU A 106 4.19 -10.00 6.28
C LEU A 106 4.33 -11.50 6.06
N GLU A 107 5.56 -11.97 5.88
CA GLU A 107 5.86 -13.39 5.96
C GLU A 107 5.48 -13.94 7.34
N GLU A 108 5.11 -15.22 7.38
CA GLU A 108 4.61 -15.84 8.61
C GLU A 108 5.70 -15.84 9.70
N ASN A 109 5.27 -15.58 10.93
CA ASN A 109 6.12 -15.58 12.12
C ASN A 109 5.28 -16.06 13.30
N GLU A 110 5.87 -16.89 14.16
CA GLU A 110 5.23 -17.42 15.37
C GLU A 110 5.07 -16.34 16.45
N ASP A 111 5.97 -15.36 16.48
CA ASP A 111 5.89 -14.21 17.37
C ASP A 111 4.98 -13.13 16.76
N SER A 112 3.96 -12.72 17.52
CA SER A 112 3.06 -11.63 17.13
C SER A 112 3.78 -10.30 16.88
N ASP A 113 4.90 -10.06 17.56
CA ASP A 113 5.73 -8.87 17.34
C ASP A 113 6.48 -8.94 16.00
N GLY A 114 6.59 -10.12 15.38
CA GLY A 114 7.00 -10.30 13.98
C GLY A 114 6.02 -9.73 12.97
N HIS A 115 4.77 -9.47 13.39
CA HIS A 115 3.69 -8.88 12.60
C HIS A 115 3.38 -7.44 13.04
N ALA A 116 4.43 -6.71 13.41
CA ALA A 116 4.35 -5.29 13.67
C ALA A 116 5.44 -4.53 12.90
N VAL A 117 5.08 -3.38 12.34
CA VAL A 117 5.98 -2.51 11.59
C VAL A 117 6.14 -1.17 12.29
N PHE A 118 7.27 -0.50 12.06
CA PHE A 118 7.48 0.87 12.53
C PHE A 118 7.00 1.88 11.49
N ILE A 119 5.98 2.67 11.86
CA ILE A 119 5.45 3.77 11.04
C ILE A 119 5.49 5.05 11.87
N GLY A 120 6.22 6.07 11.39
CA GLY A 120 6.47 7.29 12.18
C GLY A 120 7.18 7.01 13.52
N GLY A 121 7.91 5.89 13.61
CA GLY A 121 8.53 5.41 14.85
C GLY A 121 7.58 4.67 15.81
N ILE A 122 6.29 4.59 15.52
CA ILE A 122 5.29 3.88 16.33
C ILE A 122 5.10 2.45 15.78
N ARG A 123 5.01 1.47 16.68
CA ARG A 123 4.69 0.09 16.28
C ARG A 123 3.21 -0.02 15.92
N CYS A 124 2.95 -0.48 14.71
CA CYS A 124 1.61 -0.70 14.19
C CYS A 124 1.47 -2.15 13.75
N VAL A 125 0.33 -2.77 14.03
CA VAL A 125 0.09 -4.19 13.74
C VAL A 125 -0.13 -4.42 12.23
N THR A 126 0.31 -5.55 11.69
CA THR A 126 -0.06 -6.00 10.34
C THR A 126 -1.11 -7.09 10.40
N MET A 127 -1.73 -7.41 9.27
CA MET A 127 -2.65 -8.56 9.21
C MET A 127 -1.87 -9.87 9.39
N GLY A 128 -2.55 -10.89 9.90
CA GLY A 128 -1.98 -12.22 10.14
C GLY A 128 -1.17 -12.34 11.43
N HIS A 129 -1.40 -11.45 12.40
CA HIS A 129 -0.54 -11.30 13.58
C HIS A 129 -0.67 -12.36 14.68
N GLY A 130 -1.57 -13.34 14.55
CA GLY A 130 -1.68 -14.50 15.44
C GLY A 130 -2.27 -14.24 16.83
N VAL A 131 -2.61 -13.00 17.19
CA VAL A 131 -3.12 -12.67 18.54
C VAL A 131 -4.61 -13.02 18.63
N VAL A 132 -4.95 -13.93 19.55
CA VAL A 132 -6.32 -14.43 19.72
C VAL A 132 -6.93 -14.12 21.11
N ASP A 133 -6.15 -13.54 22.02
CA ASP A 133 -6.66 -13.15 23.35
C ASP A 133 -7.74 -12.07 23.20
N PRO A 134 -9.02 -12.32 23.58
CA PRO A 134 -10.11 -11.37 23.39
C PRO A 134 -9.96 -10.07 24.18
N VAL A 135 -9.06 -10.02 25.18
CA VAL A 135 -8.75 -8.78 25.94
C VAL A 135 -7.79 -7.88 25.16
N ASP A 136 -6.97 -8.43 24.26
CA ASP A 136 -6.05 -7.67 23.43
C ASP A 136 -6.80 -6.99 22.28
N VAL A 137 -6.61 -5.68 22.12
CA VAL A 137 -7.27 -4.86 21.07
C VAL A 137 -6.93 -5.31 19.65
N ARG A 138 -5.83 -6.06 19.47
CA ARG A 138 -5.44 -6.66 18.19
C ARG A 138 -6.30 -7.87 17.83
N SER A 139 -6.90 -8.55 18.80
CA SER A 139 -7.61 -9.81 18.57
C SER A 139 -8.80 -9.63 17.66
N HIS A 140 -8.80 -10.40 16.57
CA HIS A 140 -9.80 -10.34 15.53
C HIS A 140 -9.89 -11.67 14.75
N PRO A 141 -11.07 -12.31 14.60
CA PRO A 141 -11.20 -13.66 14.02
C PRO A 141 -10.54 -13.84 12.65
N PHE A 142 -10.70 -12.85 11.76
CA PHE A 142 -10.08 -12.85 10.43
C PHE A 142 -8.66 -12.25 10.43
N LEU A 143 -8.50 -10.99 10.84
CA LEU A 143 -7.24 -10.24 10.74
C LEU A 143 -6.09 -10.83 11.57
N SER A 144 -6.38 -11.61 12.61
CA SER A 144 -5.33 -12.29 13.38
C SER A 144 -4.88 -13.60 12.73
N ASN A 145 -5.68 -14.20 11.85
CA ASN A 145 -5.36 -15.49 11.24
C ASN A 145 -4.63 -15.31 9.90
N HIS A 146 -3.32 -15.57 9.90
CA HIS A 146 -2.46 -15.41 8.72
C HIS A 146 -2.98 -16.20 7.50
N LEU A 147 -3.32 -17.48 7.70
CA LEU A 147 -3.83 -18.36 6.65
C LEU A 147 -5.15 -17.85 6.05
N SER A 148 -6.09 -17.38 6.87
CA SER A 148 -7.36 -16.82 6.40
C SER A 148 -7.14 -15.56 5.55
N VAL A 149 -6.24 -14.68 5.96
CA VAL A 149 -5.92 -13.45 5.21
C VAL A 149 -5.22 -13.79 3.90
N ILE A 150 -4.22 -14.69 3.90
CA ILE A 150 -3.54 -15.14 2.68
C ILE A 150 -4.54 -15.77 1.70
N ARG A 151 -5.38 -16.71 2.15
CA ARG A 151 -6.41 -17.32 1.28
C ARG A 151 -7.35 -16.30 0.67
N ALA A 152 -7.75 -15.29 1.44
CA ALA A 152 -8.57 -14.21 0.91
C ALA A 152 -7.81 -13.40 -0.15
N LEU A 153 -6.54 -13.05 0.09
CA LEU A 153 -5.71 -12.31 -0.86
C LEU A 153 -5.44 -13.09 -2.15
N GLU A 154 -5.22 -14.40 -2.07
CA GLU A 154 -4.99 -15.29 -3.22
C GLU A 154 -6.16 -15.30 -4.22
N THR A 155 -7.37 -14.92 -3.79
CA THR A 155 -8.51 -14.76 -4.70
C THR A 155 -8.35 -13.58 -5.68
N HIS A 156 -7.44 -12.65 -5.41
CA HIS A 156 -7.18 -11.51 -6.26
C HIS A 156 -6.07 -11.83 -7.31
N PRO A 157 -6.31 -11.70 -8.63
CA PRO A 157 -5.36 -12.12 -9.68
C PRO A 157 -3.97 -11.47 -9.65
N ARG A 158 -3.87 -10.31 -9.00
CA ARG A 158 -2.63 -9.54 -8.83
C ARG A 158 -1.90 -9.79 -7.52
N PHE A 159 -2.40 -10.67 -6.65
CA PHE A 159 -1.70 -10.99 -5.41
C PHE A 159 -0.25 -11.45 -5.69
N ALA A 160 0.66 -11.12 -4.77
CA ALA A 160 2.12 -11.25 -4.89
C ALA A 160 2.81 -10.46 -6.04
N LYS A 161 2.06 -9.89 -7.00
CA LYS A 161 2.62 -9.09 -8.12
C LYS A 161 2.63 -7.58 -7.85
N GLY A 162 2.10 -7.16 -6.70
CA GLY A 162 2.01 -5.76 -6.29
C GLY A 162 0.81 -5.53 -5.35
N PRO A 163 0.45 -4.26 -5.09
CA PRO A 163 -0.74 -3.94 -4.32
C PRO A 163 -2.00 -4.49 -5.00
N VAL A 164 -2.90 -5.09 -4.21
CA VAL A 164 -4.24 -5.48 -4.62
C VAL A 164 -5.23 -4.40 -4.21
N GLU A 165 -6.22 -4.13 -5.06
CA GLU A 165 -7.12 -2.99 -4.90
C GLU A 165 -8.45 -3.43 -4.31
N ALA A 166 -8.85 -2.79 -3.21
CA ALA A 166 -10.11 -3.04 -2.53
C ALA A 166 -11.00 -1.79 -2.58
N LEU A 167 -12.30 -2.02 -2.76
CA LEU A 167 -13.36 -1.02 -2.59
C LEU A 167 -13.98 -1.08 -1.19
N GLY A 168 -13.56 -2.03 -0.34
CA GLY A 168 -14.02 -2.19 1.02
C GLY A 168 -13.75 -3.59 1.59
N THR A 169 -14.49 -3.94 2.64
CA THR A 169 -14.38 -5.22 3.36
C THR A 169 -15.70 -5.97 3.35
N VAL A 170 -15.64 -7.30 3.28
CA VAL A 170 -16.80 -8.17 3.54
C VAL A 170 -16.94 -8.36 5.04
N LYS A 171 -18.17 -8.27 5.54
CA LYS A 171 -18.49 -8.48 6.95
C LYS A 171 -19.28 -9.76 7.12
N ASP A 172 -18.94 -10.48 8.18
CA ASP A 172 -19.72 -11.60 8.65
C ASP A 172 -21.10 -11.12 9.12
N ALA A 173 -22.16 -11.82 8.70
CA ALA A 173 -23.52 -11.34 8.89
C ALA A 173 -24.00 -11.45 10.35
N GLU A 174 -23.43 -12.37 11.12
CA GLU A 174 -23.79 -12.62 12.52
C GLU A 174 -23.02 -11.69 13.46
N THR A 175 -21.70 -11.63 13.29
CA THR A 175 -20.80 -10.88 14.18
C THR A 175 -20.60 -9.42 13.75
N GLY A 176 -20.85 -9.09 12.47
CA GLY A 176 -20.56 -7.77 11.90
C GLY A 176 -19.06 -7.46 11.75
N LEU A 177 -18.18 -8.41 12.09
CA LEU A 177 -16.73 -8.29 11.96
C LEU A 177 -16.29 -8.58 10.52
N MET A 178 -15.09 -8.11 10.14
CA MET A 178 -14.57 -8.39 8.81
C MET A 178 -14.29 -9.88 8.66
N CYS A 179 -14.59 -10.44 7.49
CA CYS A 179 -14.24 -11.81 7.13
C CYS A 179 -13.61 -11.91 5.73
N GLY A 180 -13.36 -10.79 5.08
CA GLY A 180 -12.72 -10.75 3.76
C GLY A 180 -12.71 -9.36 3.14
N PHE A 181 -12.38 -9.29 1.86
CA PHE A 181 -12.22 -8.05 1.11
C PHE A 181 -13.21 -7.96 -0.04
N MET A 182 -13.66 -6.73 -0.33
CA MET A 182 -14.41 -6.42 -1.55
C MET A 182 -13.43 -5.86 -2.57
N TRP A 183 -13.02 -6.69 -3.54
CA TRP A 183 -12.04 -6.29 -4.55
C TRP A 183 -12.61 -5.30 -5.55
N ASN A 184 -11.75 -4.40 -6.04
CA ASN A 184 -12.04 -3.59 -7.21
C ASN A 184 -12.00 -4.50 -8.45
N GLN A 185 -13.13 -4.72 -9.10
CA GLN A 185 -13.24 -5.64 -10.24
C GLN A 185 -12.80 -5.01 -11.57
N ASP A 186 -12.51 -3.70 -11.61
CA ASP A 186 -12.05 -2.96 -12.79
C ASP A 186 -10.59 -3.26 -13.19
N VAL A 187 -10.04 -4.39 -12.75
CA VAL A 187 -8.72 -4.85 -13.21
C VAL A 187 -8.91 -5.49 -14.58
N GLU A 188 -8.93 -4.66 -15.63
CA GLU A 188 -8.76 -5.13 -16.99
C GLU A 188 -7.55 -6.07 -17.04
N PRO A 189 -7.70 -7.31 -17.55
CA PRO A 189 -6.58 -8.22 -17.67
C PRO A 189 -5.52 -7.56 -18.55
N PHE A 190 -4.29 -7.54 -18.08
CA PHE A 190 -3.14 -7.01 -18.80
C PHE A 190 -2.99 -7.78 -20.12
N SER A 191 -3.60 -7.27 -21.19
CA SER A 191 -3.30 -7.73 -22.53
C SER A 191 -1.91 -7.21 -22.88
N THR A 192 -0.96 -8.13 -22.99
CA THR A 192 0.37 -7.86 -23.53
C THR A 192 0.23 -7.37 -24.96
N VAL A 193 0.07 -6.06 -25.14
CA VAL A 193 0.32 -5.40 -26.42
C VAL A 193 1.30 -4.29 -26.13
N LEU A 194 2.58 -4.60 -26.28
CA LEU A 194 3.58 -3.59 -26.63
C LEU A 194 3.07 -2.90 -27.90
N ARG A 195 2.37 -1.78 -27.75
CA ARG A 195 2.21 -0.83 -28.83
C ARG A 195 3.57 -0.21 -29.06
N VAL A 196 4.37 -0.86 -29.90
CA VAL A 196 5.46 -0.18 -30.59
C VAL A 196 4.83 1.02 -31.29
N PRO A 197 5.24 2.27 -30.99
CA PRO A 197 4.71 3.41 -31.70
C PRO A 197 5.06 3.21 -33.19
N LYS A 198 4.02 3.16 -34.04
CA LYS A 198 4.19 3.25 -35.49
C LYS A 198 4.80 4.63 -35.77
N ILE A 199 6.11 4.66 -35.98
CA ILE A 199 6.78 5.81 -36.57
C ILE A 199 6.20 5.94 -37.99
N PRO A 200 5.58 7.07 -38.36
CA PRO A 200 5.11 7.27 -39.71
C PRO A 200 6.33 7.28 -40.65
N PHE A 201 6.32 6.35 -41.61
CA PHE A 201 7.30 6.28 -42.68
C PHE A 201 7.07 7.49 -43.60
N ILE A 202 7.97 8.47 -43.53
CA ILE A 202 8.01 9.57 -44.49
C ILE A 202 8.83 9.05 -45.69
N PRO A 203 8.26 8.88 -46.88
CA PRO A 203 9.05 8.59 -48.06
C PRO A 203 9.82 9.85 -48.42
N LEU A 204 11.16 9.76 -48.40
CA LEU A 204 12.03 10.73 -49.05
C LEU A 204 11.85 10.57 -50.56
N ASP A 205 11.23 11.56 -51.18
CA ASP A 205 11.23 11.72 -52.64
C ASP A 205 12.68 11.85 -53.11
N VAL A 206 13.09 10.89 -53.93
CA VAL A 206 14.34 10.90 -54.68
C VAL A 206 14.01 11.18 -56.15
N ASP A 207 14.83 12.06 -56.73
CA ASP A 207 14.80 12.64 -58.07
C ASP A 207 13.78 13.77 -58.29
N SER A 208 14.17 14.92 -58.84
CA SER A 208 15.09 15.09 -59.96
C SER A 208 15.85 16.42 -59.96
N ARG A 209 17.12 16.31 -60.34
CA ARG A 209 18.10 17.36 -60.67
C ARG A 209 17.57 18.36 -61.69
N THR A 210 17.84 19.65 -61.48
CA THR A 210 18.46 20.59 -62.44
C THR A 210 19.21 21.65 -61.59
N GLY A 211 20.55 21.72 -61.66
CA GLY A 211 21.28 22.80 -62.34
C GLY A 211 21.03 24.16 -61.66
N THR A 212 21.95 24.77 -60.93
CA THR A 212 23.22 25.31 -61.45
C THR A 212 24.25 25.48 -60.32
N ALA A 213 25.52 25.35 -60.70
CA ALA A 213 26.68 25.63 -59.87
C ALA A 213 26.88 27.14 -59.73
N GLU A 214 27.13 27.62 -58.52
CA GLU A 214 28.05 28.74 -58.29
C GLU A 214 28.83 28.49 -56.99
N ALA A 215 30.11 28.80 -57.07
CA ALA A 215 31.13 28.49 -56.12
C ALA A 215 31.39 29.70 -55.21
N TRP A 216 31.94 29.48 -54.00
CA TRP A 216 33.20 30.08 -53.54
C TRP A 216 33.45 29.91 -52.03
N SER A 217 34.73 29.67 -51.76
CA SER A 217 35.53 30.06 -50.58
C SER A 217 35.16 29.55 -49.18
N SER A 218 35.91 28.53 -48.77
CA SER A 218 36.42 28.38 -47.41
C SER A 218 37.35 29.56 -47.05
N PRO A 219 37.54 29.89 -45.75
CA PRO A 219 38.63 29.21 -45.05
C PRO A 219 38.34 28.89 -43.56
N PHE A 220 39.09 27.89 -43.07
CA PHE A 220 39.80 27.84 -41.78
C PHE A 220 39.71 29.13 -40.94
N ALA A 221 39.49 29.11 -39.62
CA ALA A 221 40.26 28.38 -38.61
C ALA A 221 39.59 28.51 -37.21
N PRO A 222 40.08 27.80 -36.17
CA PRO A 222 39.41 27.62 -34.88
C PRO A 222 39.83 28.67 -33.83
N LEU A 223 39.00 28.78 -32.78
CA LEU A 223 39.38 28.81 -31.37
C LEU A 223 38.19 28.34 -30.53
#